data_AF-F8QH99-F1
#
_entry.id   AF-F8QH99-F1
#
_cell.length_a   1.000
_cell.length_b   1.000
_cell.length_c   1.000
_cell.angle_alpha   90.00
_cell.angle_beta   90.00
_cell.angle_gamma   90.00
#
_symmetry.space_group_name_H-M   'P 1'
#
loop_
_entity.id
_entity.type
_entity.pdbx_description
1 polymer ?
#
loop_
_entity_poly.entity_id
_entity_poly.type
_entity_poly.pdbx_seq_one_letter_code
_entity_poly.pdbx_strand_id
1 'polypeptide(L)'
;MDSLPVDMSNPAVQEYLSLVRLQVLTPLSLLINIATVLVCTVIVKPSIGGITDLYPTSISPNPALIAVYVLAIYVGQVGYCVLLVLARKPETKKAMVKAVGLSLVLANWFMALWAIAWVLQFFLVSTIFLGLILLLLIYSNIALLTYHPPSSDRPLDIALVHAPLRLFLILPLSLMFPYSLFITLGLSYAPDLPQDYTLHQWSGFGVSFGVNLLGLAVVITRRDIVWAVAATWICASIWSARPKPAPVIIVVILFTVLHPLGLLASMIYNRFYSKQHGRIALPSDENENTQHEHGGERRGPREVDVEALWG
;
A
#
# COMPACT_ATOMS: atom_id res chain seq x y z
N MET A 1 41.39 -25.77 8.67
CA MET A 1 40.10 -25.73 9.41
C MET A 1 39.02 -25.75 8.38
N ASP A 2 38.81 -26.92 7.80
CA ASP A 2 37.89 -27.15 6.70
C ASP A 2 36.46 -27.09 7.22
N SER A 3 35.65 -26.32 6.52
CA SER A 3 34.27 -25.99 6.80
C SER A 3 33.44 -27.24 7.10
N LEU A 4 32.88 -27.31 8.32
CA LEU A 4 31.72 -28.16 8.59
C LEU A 4 30.67 -27.87 7.51
N PRO A 5 30.12 -28.90 6.83
CA PRO A 5 29.10 -28.69 5.82
C PRO A 5 27.90 -28.01 6.48
N VAL A 6 27.56 -26.82 5.99
CA VAL A 6 26.38 -26.08 6.43
C VAL A 6 25.17 -26.97 6.20
N ASP A 7 24.48 -27.35 7.28
CA ASP A 7 23.30 -28.19 7.21
C ASP A 7 22.13 -27.41 6.57
N MET A 8 21.97 -27.60 5.26
CA MET A 8 20.93 -26.95 4.45
C MET A 8 19.53 -27.49 4.74
N SER A 9 19.40 -28.56 5.54
CA SER A 9 18.09 -29.11 5.95
C SER A 9 17.53 -28.41 7.19
N ASN A 10 18.35 -27.65 7.93
CA ASN A 10 17.91 -26.92 9.11
C ASN A 10 17.06 -25.68 8.72
N PRO A 11 15.81 -25.56 9.24
CA PRO A 11 14.93 -24.45 8.90
C PRO A 11 15.49 -23.07 9.26
N ALA A 12 16.31 -22.96 10.32
CA ALA A 12 16.93 -21.70 10.71
C ALA A 12 18.01 -21.25 9.71
N VAL A 13 18.75 -22.21 9.13
CA VAL A 13 19.77 -21.94 8.10
C VAL A 13 19.10 -21.52 6.79
N GLN A 14 18.00 -22.17 6.41
CA GLN A 14 17.21 -21.78 5.23
C GLN A 14 16.61 -20.38 5.38
N GLU A 15 16.07 -20.05 6.56
CA GLU A 15 15.52 -18.72 6.84
C GLU A 15 16.62 -17.66 6.78
N TYR A 16 17.80 -17.92 7.35
CA TYR A 16 18.96 -17.04 7.26
C TYR A 16 19.43 -16.84 5.80
N LEU A 17 19.56 -17.91 5.02
CA LEU A 17 19.96 -17.83 3.61
C LEU A 17 18.94 -17.07 2.76
N SER A 18 17.64 -17.26 3.02
CA SER A 18 16.58 -16.49 2.36
C SER A 18 16.67 -14.99 2.70
N LEU A 19 17.03 -14.68 3.95
CA LEU A 19 17.24 -13.31 4.43
C LEU A 19 18.40 -12.65 3.71
N VAL A 20 19.53 -13.33 3.62
CA VAL A 20 20.74 -12.83 2.94
C VAL A 20 20.48 -12.62 1.46
N ARG A 21 19.81 -13.58 0.79
CA ARG A 21 19.42 -13.42 -0.62
C ARG A 21 18.51 -12.22 -0.80
N LEU A 22 17.55 -12.00 0.08
CA LEU A 22 16.64 -10.88 0.00
C LEU A 22 17.33 -9.54 0.27
N GLN A 23 18.26 -9.50 1.23
CA GLN A 23 19.05 -8.30 1.54
C GLN A 23 19.94 -7.85 0.38
N VAL A 24 20.38 -8.77 -0.48
CA VAL A 24 21.13 -8.44 -1.70
C VAL A 24 20.17 -8.14 -2.86
N LEU A 25 19.16 -8.96 -3.05
CA LEU A 25 18.27 -8.88 -4.21
C LEU A 25 17.35 -7.65 -4.18
N THR A 26 16.90 -7.24 -3.00
CA THR A 26 16.03 -6.07 -2.84
C THR A 26 16.71 -4.76 -3.27
N PRO A 27 17.86 -4.35 -2.68
CA PRO A 27 18.52 -3.12 -3.10
C PRO A 27 19.02 -3.20 -4.55
N LEU A 28 19.46 -4.37 -5.02
CA LEU A 28 19.85 -4.55 -6.42
C LEU A 28 18.67 -4.32 -7.37
N SER A 29 17.51 -4.93 -7.11
CA SER A 29 16.30 -4.74 -7.93
C SER A 29 15.83 -3.27 -7.91
N LEU A 30 15.92 -2.59 -6.76
CA LEU A 30 15.58 -1.18 -6.63
C LEU A 30 16.54 -0.30 -7.45
N LEU A 31 17.85 -0.53 -7.38
CA LEU A 31 18.84 0.20 -8.16
C LEU A 31 18.61 0.04 -9.67
N ILE A 32 18.36 -1.19 -10.13
CA ILE A 32 18.05 -1.47 -11.54
C ILE A 32 16.78 -0.73 -11.97
N ASN A 33 15.73 -0.76 -11.14
CA ASN A 33 14.48 -0.04 -11.40
C ASN A 33 14.73 1.48 -11.53
N ILE A 34 15.39 2.09 -10.53
CA ILE A 34 15.70 3.53 -10.55
C ILE A 34 16.51 3.90 -11.78
N ALA A 35 17.58 3.15 -12.08
CA ALA A 35 18.43 3.43 -13.23
C ALA A 35 17.65 3.33 -14.55
N THR A 36 16.87 2.26 -14.73
CA THR A 36 16.06 2.05 -15.94
C THR A 36 15.03 3.16 -16.13
N VAL A 37 14.25 3.49 -15.09
CA VAL A 37 13.24 4.54 -15.15
C VAL A 37 13.88 5.91 -15.40
N LEU A 38 15.03 6.21 -14.78
CA LEU A 38 15.78 7.45 -15.00
C LEU A 38 16.23 7.57 -16.47
N VAL A 39 16.81 6.50 -17.02
CA VAL A 39 17.23 6.45 -18.44
C VAL A 39 16.04 6.66 -19.37
N CYS A 40 14.92 5.96 -19.14
CA CYS A 40 13.69 6.10 -19.92
C CYS A 40 13.03 7.49 -19.79
N THR A 41 13.28 8.20 -18.68
CA THR A 41 12.72 9.53 -18.43
C THR A 41 13.57 10.65 -19.02
N VAL A 42 14.90 10.55 -18.92
CA VAL A 42 15.83 11.65 -19.22
C VAL A 42 16.53 11.45 -20.56
N ILE A 43 16.99 10.23 -20.85
CA ILE A 43 17.90 9.96 -21.97
C ILE A 43 17.13 9.55 -23.23
N VAL A 44 16.18 8.63 -23.10
CA VAL A 44 15.46 8.10 -24.27
C VAL A 44 14.42 9.12 -24.77
N LYS A 45 14.28 9.22 -26.11
CA LYS A 45 13.30 10.08 -26.79
C LYS A 45 12.46 9.24 -27.76
N PRO A 46 11.12 9.35 -27.73
CA PRO A 46 10.32 10.06 -26.73
C PRO A 46 10.52 9.49 -25.32
N SER A 47 10.55 10.37 -24.31
CA SER A 47 10.70 9.93 -22.90
C SER A 47 9.36 9.43 -22.33
N ILE A 48 9.34 8.89 -21.11
CA ILE A 48 8.09 8.48 -20.44
C ILE A 48 7.04 9.60 -20.47
N GLY A 49 7.43 10.83 -20.10
CA GLY A 49 6.56 12.01 -20.17
C GLY A 49 6.23 12.41 -21.60
N GLY A 50 7.19 12.32 -22.53
CA GLY A 50 6.93 12.60 -23.94
C GLY A 50 5.90 11.66 -24.57
N ILE A 51 5.89 10.37 -24.21
CA ILE A 51 4.83 9.44 -24.61
C ILE A 51 3.48 9.84 -24.01
N THR A 52 3.44 10.31 -22.74
CA THR A 52 2.22 10.82 -22.13
C THR A 52 1.64 12.02 -22.89
N ASP A 53 2.51 12.92 -23.37
CA ASP A 53 2.12 14.08 -24.16
C ASP A 53 1.64 13.69 -25.57
N LEU A 54 2.21 12.63 -26.16
CA LEU A 54 1.80 12.09 -27.47
C LEU A 54 0.46 11.35 -27.41
N TYR A 55 0.12 10.75 -26.27
CA TYR A 55 -1.12 9.97 -26.07
C TYR A 55 -1.96 10.52 -24.92
N PRO A 56 -2.49 11.75 -25.04
CA PRO A 56 -3.31 12.33 -24.00
C PRO A 56 -4.64 11.58 -23.88
N THR A 57 -5.12 11.44 -22.64
CA THR A 57 -6.41 10.83 -22.31
C THR A 57 -7.18 11.73 -21.33
N SER A 58 -8.42 11.36 -21.02
CA SER A 58 -9.27 12.10 -20.09
C SER A 58 -8.70 12.19 -18.66
N ILE A 59 -7.78 11.28 -18.29
CA ILE A 59 -7.15 11.21 -16.98
C ILE A 59 -5.64 11.54 -16.97
N SER A 60 -5.08 12.05 -18.09
CA SER A 60 -3.63 12.35 -18.15
C SER A 60 -3.21 13.29 -17.02
N PRO A 61 -2.16 12.94 -16.26
CA PRO A 61 -1.67 13.75 -15.16
C PRO A 61 -0.68 14.82 -15.64
N ASN A 62 -0.32 15.74 -14.75
CA ASN A 62 0.86 16.58 -14.90
C ASN A 62 2.13 15.75 -14.63
N PRO A 63 3.02 15.56 -15.62
CA PRO A 63 4.21 14.71 -15.48
C PRO A 63 5.13 15.12 -14.34
N ALA A 64 5.26 16.42 -14.05
CA ALA A 64 6.14 16.92 -12.99
C ALA A 64 5.66 16.49 -11.59
N LEU A 65 4.35 16.53 -11.35
CA LEU A 65 3.78 16.09 -10.06
C LEU A 65 3.87 14.59 -9.88
N ILE A 66 3.79 13.81 -10.96
CA ILE A 66 4.04 12.37 -10.93
C ILE A 66 5.50 12.07 -10.66
N ALA A 67 6.44 12.81 -11.26
CA ALA A 67 7.87 12.63 -10.98
C ALA A 67 8.19 12.85 -9.49
N VAL A 68 7.58 13.86 -8.85
CA VAL A 68 7.72 14.08 -7.39
C VAL A 68 7.15 12.90 -6.60
N TYR A 69 6.00 12.37 -7.01
CA TYR A 69 5.40 11.19 -6.37
C TYR A 69 6.30 9.95 -6.50
N VAL A 70 6.84 9.69 -7.69
CA VAL A 70 7.76 8.58 -7.96
C VAL A 70 9.05 8.73 -7.14
N LEU A 71 9.57 9.95 -7.02
CA LEU A 71 10.72 10.23 -6.15
C LEU A 71 10.43 9.88 -4.69
N ALA A 72 9.24 10.23 -4.18
CA ALA A 72 8.84 9.87 -2.82
C ALA A 72 8.75 8.34 -2.62
N ILE A 73 8.26 7.59 -3.62
CA ILE A 73 8.30 6.12 -3.60
C ILE A 73 9.75 5.63 -3.48
N TYR A 74 10.66 6.12 -4.34
CA TYR A 74 12.05 5.66 -4.32
C TYR A 74 12.77 5.99 -3.02
N VAL A 75 12.58 7.19 -2.48
CA VAL A 75 13.10 7.56 -1.15
C VAL A 75 12.58 6.60 -0.08
N GLY A 76 11.28 6.30 -0.09
CA GLY A 76 10.69 5.34 0.84
C GLY A 76 11.25 3.92 0.67
N GLN A 77 11.45 3.45 -0.56
CA GLN A 77 12.02 2.12 -0.84
C GLN A 77 13.52 2.03 -0.47
N VAL A 78 14.28 3.11 -0.61
CA VAL A 78 15.65 3.19 -0.08
C VAL A 78 15.61 3.10 1.45
N GLY A 79 14.70 3.83 2.10
CA GLY A 79 14.48 3.73 3.54
C GLY A 79 14.12 2.31 4.00
N TYR A 80 13.28 1.60 3.24
CA TYR A 80 12.98 0.18 3.45
C TYR A 80 14.24 -0.70 3.37
N CYS A 81 15.10 -0.49 2.37
CA CYS A 81 16.36 -1.22 2.23
C CYS A 81 17.32 -0.94 3.40
N VAL A 82 17.40 0.29 3.87
CA VAL A 82 18.21 0.65 5.05
C VAL A 82 17.67 -0.04 6.29
N LEU A 83 16.34 -0.08 6.48
CA LEU A 83 15.73 -0.84 7.58
C LEU A 83 16.01 -2.35 7.48
N LEU A 84 16.00 -2.95 6.29
CA LEU A 84 16.33 -4.37 6.10
C LEU A 84 17.71 -4.74 6.67
N VAL A 85 18.67 -3.82 6.55
CA VAL A 85 20.05 -4.01 7.02
C VAL A 85 20.17 -3.70 8.51
N LEU A 86 19.52 -2.61 8.97
CA LEU A 86 19.68 -2.12 10.34
C LEU A 86 18.73 -2.78 11.36
N ALA A 87 17.61 -3.36 10.92
CA ALA A 87 16.63 -3.95 11.81
C ALA A 87 17.25 -5.12 12.59
N ARG A 88 17.27 -5.00 13.92
CA ARG A 88 17.74 -6.06 14.83
C ARG A 88 16.60 -6.97 15.30
N LYS A 89 15.35 -6.51 15.21
CA LYS A 89 14.18 -7.23 15.72
C LYS A 89 13.80 -8.40 14.78
N PRO A 90 13.64 -9.62 15.32
CA PRO A 90 13.33 -10.80 14.50
C PRO A 90 11.93 -10.73 13.86
N GLU A 91 10.97 -10.08 14.53
CA GLU A 91 9.61 -9.90 14.01
C GLU A 91 9.59 -9.05 12.73
N THR A 92 10.31 -7.93 12.72
CA THR A 92 10.43 -7.04 11.55
C THR A 92 11.10 -7.78 10.40
N LYS A 93 12.17 -8.54 10.68
CA LYS A 93 12.84 -9.38 9.66
C LYS A 93 11.90 -10.43 9.07
N LYS A 94 11.11 -11.12 9.89
CA LYS A 94 10.17 -12.15 9.45
C LYS A 94 9.06 -11.57 8.57
N ALA A 95 8.50 -10.43 8.96
CA ALA A 95 7.51 -9.71 8.15
C ALA A 95 8.09 -9.28 6.80
N MET A 96 9.30 -8.72 6.80
CA MET A 96 9.96 -8.28 5.58
C MET A 96 10.29 -9.43 4.63
N VAL A 97 10.75 -10.57 5.15
CA VAL A 97 11.12 -11.73 4.32
C VAL A 97 9.93 -12.49 3.80
N LYS A 98 8.95 -12.79 4.67
CA LYS A 98 7.84 -13.69 4.33
C LYS A 98 6.65 -12.98 3.69
N ALA A 99 6.43 -11.69 3.98
CA ALA A 99 5.23 -10.98 3.50
C ALA A 99 5.48 -10.01 2.35
N VAL A 100 6.67 -9.38 2.25
CA VAL A 100 6.88 -8.23 1.35
C VAL A 100 8.07 -8.39 0.41
N GLY A 101 9.10 -9.12 0.82
CA GLY A 101 10.41 -9.10 0.16
C GLY A 101 10.37 -9.51 -1.32
N LEU A 102 9.95 -10.74 -1.60
CA LEU A 102 10.00 -11.29 -2.95
C LEU A 102 9.03 -10.56 -3.90
N SER A 103 7.84 -10.23 -3.42
CA SER A 103 6.84 -9.51 -4.21
C SER A 103 7.29 -8.07 -4.53
N LEU A 104 7.96 -7.38 -3.60
CA LEU A 104 8.53 -6.06 -3.85
C LEU A 104 9.69 -6.12 -4.86
N VAL A 105 10.57 -7.12 -4.75
CA VAL A 105 11.64 -7.37 -5.73
C VAL A 105 11.06 -7.56 -7.13
N LEU A 106 10.05 -8.44 -7.26
CA LEU A 106 9.40 -8.69 -8.54
C LEU A 106 8.69 -7.44 -9.07
N ALA A 107 8.02 -6.68 -8.20
CA ALA A 107 7.39 -5.42 -8.59
C ALA A 107 8.41 -4.41 -9.12
N ASN A 108 9.62 -4.33 -8.53
CA ASN A 108 10.70 -3.49 -9.04
C ASN A 108 11.20 -3.92 -10.43
N TRP A 109 11.35 -5.22 -10.65
CA TRP A 109 11.70 -5.75 -11.97
C TRP A 109 10.63 -5.46 -13.02
N PHE A 110 9.36 -5.74 -12.70
CA PHE A 110 8.27 -5.44 -13.63
C PHE A 110 8.12 -3.94 -13.88
N MET A 111 8.40 -3.08 -12.91
CA MET A 111 8.41 -1.62 -13.09
C MET A 111 9.51 -1.17 -14.05
N ALA A 112 10.71 -1.77 -13.95
CA ALA A 112 11.79 -1.51 -14.90
C ALA A 112 11.42 -1.95 -16.33
N LEU A 113 10.90 -3.16 -16.47
CA LEU A 113 10.44 -3.70 -17.77
C LEU A 113 9.25 -2.91 -18.34
N TRP A 114 8.35 -2.45 -17.47
CA TRP A 114 7.27 -1.56 -17.83
C TRP A 114 7.79 -0.27 -18.46
N ALA A 115 8.78 0.39 -17.85
CA ALA A 115 9.32 1.64 -18.38
C ALA A 115 9.91 1.47 -19.78
N ILE A 116 10.59 0.33 -20.04
CA ILE A 116 11.09 -0.03 -21.37
C ILE A 116 9.93 -0.24 -22.33
N ALA A 117 8.96 -1.08 -21.97
CA ALA A 117 7.79 -1.36 -22.81
C ALA A 117 6.98 -0.10 -23.14
N TRP A 118 6.86 0.82 -22.19
CA TRP A 118 6.17 2.10 -22.35
C TRP A 118 6.85 2.98 -23.39
N VAL A 119 8.17 3.17 -23.28
CA VAL A 119 8.94 4.00 -24.21
C VAL A 119 9.00 3.39 -25.61
N LEU A 120 9.00 2.05 -25.72
CA LEU A 120 8.87 1.32 -26.99
C LEU A 120 7.44 1.30 -27.54
N GLN A 121 6.47 1.93 -26.87
CA GLN A 121 5.06 1.97 -27.26
C GLN A 121 4.39 0.59 -27.35
N PHE A 122 4.91 -0.40 -26.65
CA PHE A 122 4.28 -1.72 -26.50
C PHE A 122 3.18 -1.64 -25.41
N PHE A 123 2.13 -0.85 -25.68
CA PHE A 123 1.11 -0.48 -24.68
C PHE A 123 0.39 -1.70 -24.07
N LEU A 124 0.13 -2.74 -24.86
CA LEU A 124 -0.44 -3.99 -24.35
C LEU A 124 0.49 -4.65 -23.33
N VAL A 125 1.78 -4.80 -23.66
CA VAL A 125 2.80 -5.40 -22.78
C VAL A 125 2.99 -4.54 -21.53
N SER A 126 3.04 -3.21 -21.68
CA SER A 126 3.04 -2.25 -20.58
C SER A 126 1.86 -2.47 -19.63
N THR A 127 0.64 -2.59 -20.17
CA THR A 127 -0.57 -2.80 -19.38
C THR A 127 -0.55 -4.14 -18.65
N ILE A 128 -0.03 -5.20 -19.27
CA ILE A 128 0.18 -6.51 -18.61
C ILE A 128 1.16 -6.38 -17.44
N PHE A 129 2.30 -5.71 -17.62
CA PHE A 129 3.26 -5.49 -16.54
C PHE A 129 2.67 -4.66 -15.40
N LEU A 130 1.90 -3.62 -15.68
CA LEU A 130 1.19 -2.85 -14.65
C LEU A 130 0.15 -3.69 -13.91
N GLY A 131 -0.54 -4.59 -14.60
CA GLY A 131 -1.45 -5.57 -13.97
C GLY A 131 -0.71 -6.51 -13.02
N LEU A 132 0.44 -7.04 -13.43
CA LEU A 132 1.29 -7.89 -12.58
C LEU A 132 1.82 -7.13 -11.36
N ILE A 133 2.28 -5.88 -11.55
CA ILE A 133 2.71 -5.00 -10.46
C ILE A 133 1.55 -4.81 -9.47
N LEU A 134 0.35 -4.51 -9.95
CA LEU A 134 -0.83 -4.36 -9.10
C LEU A 134 -1.13 -5.61 -8.30
N LEU A 135 -1.14 -6.78 -8.92
CA LEU A 135 -1.40 -8.05 -8.23
C LEU A 135 -0.36 -8.31 -7.13
N LEU A 136 0.93 -8.11 -7.43
CA LEU A 136 2.01 -8.27 -6.45
C LEU A 136 1.89 -7.29 -5.28
N LEU A 137 1.56 -6.04 -5.55
CA LEU A 137 1.44 -5.00 -4.53
C LEU A 137 0.16 -5.16 -3.70
N ILE A 138 -0.95 -5.58 -4.29
CA ILE A 138 -2.18 -5.94 -3.55
C ILE A 138 -1.89 -7.12 -2.63
N TYR A 139 -1.27 -8.19 -3.15
CA TYR A 139 -0.87 -9.33 -2.35
C TYR A 139 0.01 -8.91 -1.17
N SER A 140 1.04 -8.10 -1.43
CA SER A 140 1.97 -7.62 -0.39
C SER A 140 1.25 -6.79 0.67
N ASN A 141 0.32 -5.91 0.27
CA ASN A 141 -0.43 -5.08 1.22
C ASN A 141 -1.40 -5.93 2.06
N ILE A 142 -2.06 -6.94 1.49
CA ILE A 142 -2.92 -7.87 2.23
C ILE A 142 -2.06 -8.70 3.19
N ALA A 143 -0.96 -9.29 2.72
CA ALA A 143 -0.04 -10.06 3.55
C ALA A 143 0.52 -9.23 4.70
N LEU A 144 0.89 -7.98 4.43
CA LEU A 144 1.38 -7.06 5.47
C LEU A 144 0.30 -6.75 6.51
N LEU A 145 -0.96 -6.56 6.10
CA LEU A 145 -2.08 -6.34 7.03
C LEU A 145 -2.39 -7.58 7.87
N THR A 146 -2.29 -8.77 7.30
CA THR A 146 -2.60 -10.04 7.99
C THR A 146 -1.48 -10.45 8.95
N TYR A 147 -0.22 -10.37 8.53
CA TYR A 147 0.92 -10.86 9.31
C TYR A 147 1.59 -9.78 10.16
N HIS A 148 1.43 -8.50 9.84
CA HIS A 148 2.06 -7.40 10.57
C HIS A 148 1.18 -6.13 10.58
N PRO A 149 0.06 -6.15 11.33
CA PRO A 149 -0.85 -5.02 11.40
C PRO A 149 -0.11 -3.77 11.93
N PRO A 150 -0.41 -2.58 11.38
CA PRO A 150 0.22 -1.35 11.83
C PRO A 150 -0.13 -1.08 13.30
N SER A 151 0.88 -1.09 14.18
CA SER A 151 0.74 -0.70 15.59
C SER A 151 1.33 0.69 15.84
N SER A 152 0.62 1.51 16.60
CA SER A 152 1.06 2.84 17.03
C SER A 152 2.37 2.83 17.82
N ASP A 153 2.77 1.68 18.36
CA ASP A 153 4.01 1.52 19.14
C ASP A 153 5.27 1.51 18.26
N ARG A 154 5.13 1.35 16.94
CA ARG A 154 6.24 1.24 15.98
C ARG A 154 6.07 2.19 14.79
N PRO A 155 6.12 3.52 15.01
CA PRO A 155 5.85 4.51 13.97
C PRO A 155 6.85 4.47 12.81
N LEU A 156 8.12 4.11 13.06
CA LEU A 156 9.13 3.98 12.02
C LEU A 156 8.88 2.78 11.10
N ASP A 157 8.40 1.66 11.65
CA ASP A 157 8.05 0.48 10.85
C ASP A 157 6.86 0.83 9.92
N ILE A 158 5.87 1.57 10.42
CA ILE A 158 4.75 2.06 9.60
C ILE A 158 5.24 2.99 8.48
N ALA A 159 6.12 3.95 8.81
CA ALA A 159 6.58 4.94 7.86
C ALA A 159 7.49 4.37 6.77
N LEU A 160 8.30 3.36 7.08
CA LEU A 160 9.33 2.85 6.16
C LEU A 160 9.04 1.44 5.61
N VAL A 161 8.02 0.74 6.12
CA VAL A 161 7.55 -0.54 5.56
C VAL A 161 6.19 -0.35 4.89
N HIS A 162 5.18 0.11 5.63
CA HIS A 162 3.82 0.23 5.08
C HIS A 162 3.70 1.39 4.08
N ALA A 163 4.29 2.55 4.39
CA ALA A 163 4.12 3.71 3.54
C ALA A 163 4.67 3.54 2.11
N PRO A 164 5.95 3.14 1.88
CA PRO A 164 6.46 2.98 0.52
C PRO A 164 5.69 1.95 -0.30
N LEU A 165 5.28 0.85 0.33
CA LEU A 165 4.50 -0.21 -0.33
C LEU A 165 3.10 0.28 -0.72
N ARG A 166 2.45 1.08 0.14
CA ARG A 166 1.15 1.71 -0.15
C ARG A 166 1.27 2.77 -1.23
N LEU A 167 2.26 3.66 -1.15
CA LEU A 167 2.52 4.66 -2.18
C LEU A 167 2.74 4.00 -3.53
N PHE A 168 3.52 2.92 -3.56
CA PHE A 168 3.80 2.16 -4.77
C PHE A 168 2.56 1.42 -5.30
N LEU A 169 1.62 1.00 -4.44
CA LEU A 169 0.35 0.41 -4.87
C LEU A 169 -0.60 1.46 -5.46
N ILE A 170 -0.72 2.61 -4.81
CA ILE A 170 -1.74 3.62 -5.13
C ILE A 170 -1.49 4.25 -6.50
N LEU A 171 -0.22 4.45 -6.88
CA LEU A 171 0.15 5.02 -8.19
C LEU A 171 -0.34 4.19 -9.39
N PRO A 172 -0.01 2.90 -9.53
CA PRO A 172 -0.52 2.08 -10.61
C PRO A 172 -2.03 1.89 -10.50
N LEU A 173 -2.59 1.78 -9.28
CA LEU A 173 -4.02 1.51 -9.10
C LEU A 173 -4.87 2.69 -9.57
N SER A 174 -4.46 3.90 -9.21
CA SER A 174 -5.24 5.12 -9.43
C SER A 174 -4.95 5.82 -10.73
N LEU A 175 -3.79 5.54 -11.33
CA LEU A 175 -3.32 6.31 -12.47
C LEU A 175 -2.66 5.46 -13.54
N MET A 176 -1.52 4.80 -13.27
CA MET A 176 -0.73 4.22 -14.36
C MET A 176 -1.46 3.10 -15.09
N PHE A 177 -2.09 2.17 -14.37
CA PHE A 177 -2.79 1.05 -15.00
C PHE A 177 -4.01 1.53 -15.79
N PRO A 178 -4.94 2.33 -15.23
CA PRO A 178 -6.04 2.85 -16.04
C PRO A 178 -5.59 3.71 -17.22
N TYR A 179 -4.52 4.49 -17.06
CA TYR A 179 -3.97 5.31 -18.13
C TYR A 179 -3.39 4.47 -19.27
N SER A 180 -2.56 3.47 -18.96
CA SER A 180 -2.03 2.52 -19.94
C SER A 180 -3.14 1.72 -20.63
N LEU A 181 -4.17 1.32 -19.86
CA LEU A 181 -5.34 0.64 -20.41
C LEU A 181 -6.11 1.52 -21.38
N PHE A 182 -6.30 2.81 -21.08
CA PHE A 182 -6.97 3.74 -21.98
C PHE A 182 -6.24 3.86 -23.32
N ILE A 183 -4.91 4.01 -23.30
CA ILE A 183 -4.12 4.05 -24.54
C ILE A 183 -4.22 2.73 -25.29
N THR A 184 -4.11 1.60 -24.58
CA THR A 184 -4.21 0.26 -25.19
C THR A 184 -5.56 0.03 -25.87
N LEU A 185 -6.64 0.58 -25.31
CA LEU A 185 -8.00 0.50 -25.86
C LEU A 185 -8.29 1.58 -26.90
N GLY A 186 -7.34 2.45 -27.23
CA GLY A 186 -7.53 3.55 -28.18
C GLY A 186 -8.43 4.68 -27.65
N LEU A 187 -8.56 4.83 -26.33
CA LEU A 187 -9.33 5.89 -25.67
C LEU A 187 -8.53 7.20 -25.51
N SER A 188 -7.43 7.36 -26.26
CA SER A 188 -6.65 8.60 -26.37
C SER A 188 -7.21 9.52 -27.46
N TYR A 189 -6.87 10.80 -27.41
CA TYR A 189 -7.19 11.77 -28.47
C TYR A 189 -5.91 12.32 -29.09
N ALA A 190 -6.02 12.88 -30.30
CA ALA A 190 -4.89 13.48 -30.98
C ALA A 190 -4.47 14.77 -30.24
N PRO A 191 -3.17 14.94 -29.93
CA PRO A 191 -2.69 16.16 -29.26
C PRO A 191 -2.89 17.43 -30.11
N ASP A 192 -2.94 17.27 -31.44
CA ASP A 192 -3.07 18.37 -32.39
C ASP A 192 -4.48 18.95 -32.50
N LEU A 193 -5.50 18.24 -31.97
CA LEU A 193 -6.90 18.68 -31.97
C LEU A 193 -7.37 18.98 -30.54
N PRO A 194 -7.15 20.22 -30.04
CA PRO A 194 -7.50 20.60 -28.67
C PRO A 194 -9.01 20.64 -28.39
N GLN A 195 -9.87 20.38 -29.36
CA GLN A 195 -11.33 20.30 -29.19
C GLN A 195 -11.79 18.90 -28.76
N ASP A 196 -10.97 17.88 -28.96
CA ASP A 196 -11.32 16.47 -28.73
C ASP A 196 -11.13 16.01 -27.27
N TYR A 197 -10.75 16.93 -26.37
CA TYR A 197 -10.54 16.61 -24.96
C TYR A 197 -11.79 16.09 -24.24
N THR A 198 -12.98 16.24 -24.83
CA THR A 198 -14.26 15.74 -24.30
C THR A 198 -14.55 14.29 -24.69
N LEU A 199 -13.77 13.71 -25.63
CA LEU A 199 -13.87 12.31 -26.01
C LEU A 199 -13.59 11.40 -24.82
N HIS A 200 -14.35 10.31 -24.74
CA HIS A 200 -14.21 9.29 -23.70
C HIS A 200 -14.30 9.83 -22.24
N GLN A 201 -14.97 10.97 -22.05
CA GLN A 201 -15.15 11.60 -20.73
C GLN A 201 -15.82 10.69 -19.69
N TRP A 202 -16.77 9.85 -20.13
CA TRP A 202 -17.48 8.93 -19.25
C TRP A 202 -16.62 7.76 -18.77
N SER A 203 -15.73 7.25 -19.62
CA SER A 203 -14.74 6.24 -19.23
C SER A 203 -13.78 6.81 -18.19
N GLY A 204 -13.27 8.03 -18.44
CA GLY A 204 -12.43 8.75 -17.48
C GLY A 204 -13.14 9.03 -16.16
N PHE A 205 -14.41 9.43 -16.21
CA PHE A 205 -15.24 9.64 -15.03
C PHE A 205 -15.41 8.35 -14.24
N GLY A 206 -15.82 7.25 -14.88
CA GLY A 206 -16.07 5.98 -14.21
C GLY A 206 -14.84 5.45 -13.47
N VAL A 207 -13.68 5.48 -14.13
CA VAL A 207 -12.40 5.09 -13.51
C VAL A 207 -12.03 6.04 -12.37
N SER A 208 -12.03 7.35 -12.62
CA SER A 208 -11.63 8.33 -11.61
C SER A 208 -12.53 8.25 -10.39
N PHE A 209 -13.85 8.19 -10.58
CA PHE A 209 -14.82 8.06 -9.50
C PHE A 209 -14.64 6.73 -8.75
N GLY A 210 -14.54 5.61 -9.47
CA GLY A 210 -14.43 4.28 -8.88
C GLY A 210 -13.18 4.12 -8.00
N VAL A 211 -12.01 4.51 -8.51
CA VAL A 211 -10.76 4.38 -7.73
C VAL A 211 -10.72 5.36 -6.56
N ASN A 212 -11.21 6.59 -6.72
CA ASN A 212 -11.25 7.54 -5.62
C ASN A 212 -12.31 7.17 -4.55
N LEU A 213 -13.44 6.57 -4.94
CA LEU A 213 -14.42 6.06 -3.99
C LEU A 213 -13.84 4.89 -3.19
N LEU A 214 -13.14 3.97 -3.86
CA LEU A 214 -12.40 2.89 -3.19
C LEU A 214 -11.35 3.46 -2.22
N GLY A 215 -10.59 4.45 -2.67
CA GLY A 215 -9.58 5.12 -1.84
C GLY A 215 -10.19 5.80 -0.61
N LEU A 216 -11.30 6.50 -0.77
CA LEU A 216 -12.03 7.12 0.32
C LEU A 216 -12.56 6.08 1.31
N ALA A 217 -13.10 4.95 0.84
CA ALA A 217 -13.56 3.86 1.70
C ALA A 217 -12.42 3.28 2.54
N VAL A 218 -11.24 3.08 1.95
CA VAL A 218 -10.04 2.63 2.66
C VAL A 218 -9.60 3.67 3.71
N VAL A 219 -9.56 4.96 3.33
CA VAL A 219 -9.20 6.06 4.23
C VAL A 219 -10.14 6.15 5.43
N ILE A 220 -11.46 6.08 5.23
CA ILE A 220 -12.44 6.17 6.32
C ILE A 220 -12.36 4.93 7.23
N THR A 221 -12.32 3.73 6.66
CA THR A 221 -12.37 2.46 7.41
C THR A 221 -11.08 2.21 8.18
N ARG A 222 -9.92 2.47 7.56
CA ARG A 222 -8.60 2.15 8.15
C ARG A 222 -7.86 3.36 8.72
N ARG A 223 -8.38 4.58 8.55
CA ARG A 223 -7.74 5.84 8.98
C ARG A 223 -6.32 5.98 8.42
N ASP A 224 -6.16 5.55 7.17
CA ASP A 224 -4.85 5.47 6.52
C ASP A 224 -4.41 6.82 5.98
N ILE A 225 -3.49 7.46 6.69
CA ILE A 225 -2.94 8.78 6.35
C ILE A 225 -2.16 8.71 5.04
N VAL A 226 -1.38 7.64 4.82
CA VAL A 226 -0.57 7.48 3.61
C VAL A 226 -1.49 7.40 2.40
N TRP A 227 -2.56 6.62 2.51
CA TRP A 227 -3.54 6.50 1.43
C TRP A 227 -4.23 7.83 1.12
N ALA A 228 -4.62 8.59 2.15
CA ALA A 228 -5.26 9.89 1.97
C ALA A 228 -4.32 10.88 1.24
N VAL A 229 -3.09 11.05 1.72
CA VAL A 229 -2.11 11.96 1.11
C VAL A 229 -1.82 11.56 -0.33
N ALA A 230 -1.64 10.27 -0.58
CA ALA A 230 -1.33 9.75 -1.90
C ALA A 230 -2.48 9.95 -2.89
N ALA A 231 -3.70 9.60 -2.50
CA ALA A 231 -4.89 9.78 -3.34
C ALA A 231 -5.12 11.26 -3.65
N THR A 232 -4.99 12.14 -2.66
CA THR A 232 -5.08 13.59 -2.85
C THR A 232 -4.00 14.10 -3.81
N TRP A 233 -2.76 13.61 -3.72
CA TRP A 233 -1.67 14.00 -4.63
C TRP A 233 -1.94 13.55 -6.07
N ILE A 234 -2.46 12.34 -6.26
CA ILE A 234 -2.83 11.85 -7.60
C ILE A 234 -3.98 12.70 -8.16
N CYS A 235 -5.01 13.02 -7.38
CA CYS A 235 -6.05 13.94 -7.82
C CYS A 235 -5.46 15.30 -8.25
N ALA A 236 -4.55 15.86 -7.44
CA ALA A 236 -3.83 17.10 -7.76
C ALA A 236 -3.03 17.03 -9.05
N SER A 237 -2.38 15.90 -9.30
CA SER A 237 -1.68 15.67 -10.56
C SER A 237 -2.63 15.68 -11.77
N ILE A 238 -3.86 15.18 -11.63
CA ILE A 238 -4.82 15.10 -12.74
C ILE A 238 -5.47 16.46 -13.02
N TRP A 239 -5.97 17.18 -12.00
CA TRP A 239 -6.67 18.46 -12.25
C TRP A 239 -5.74 19.63 -12.59
N SER A 240 -4.45 19.52 -12.25
CA SER A 240 -3.46 20.54 -12.61
C SER A 240 -3.07 20.51 -14.09
N ALA A 241 -3.26 19.38 -14.78
CA ALA A 241 -3.13 19.32 -16.24
C ALA A 241 -4.41 19.87 -16.90
N ARG A 242 -4.27 20.68 -17.95
CA ARG A 242 -5.39 21.29 -18.70
C ARG A 242 -5.18 21.11 -20.21
N PRO A 243 -6.24 21.02 -21.02
CA PRO A 243 -7.67 20.98 -20.67
C PRO A 243 -8.12 19.60 -20.14
N LYS A 244 -9.29 19.55 -19.47
CA LYS A 244 -9.90 18.31 -18.95
C LYS A 244 -11.42 18.31 -19.12
N PRO A 245 -12.05 17.15 -19.37
CA PRO A 245 -13.51 17.03 -19.36
C PRO A 245 -14.10 17.46 -18.01
N ALA A 246 -15.25 18.14 -18.06
CA ALA A 246 -15.97 18.59 -16.86
C ALA A 246 -16.26 17.45 -15.85
N PRO A 247 -16.73 16.26 -16.27
CA PRO A 247 -17.01 15.18 -15.32
C PRO A 247 -15.77 14.71 -14.55
N VAL A 248 -14.62 14.59 -15.24
CA VAL A 248 -13.37 14.13 -14.61
C VAL A 248 -12.86 15.17 -13.65
N ILE A 249 -12.78 16.44 -14.08
CA ILE A 249 -12.21 17.50 -13.25
C ILE A 249 -13.03 17.76 -11.97
N ILE A 250 -14.37 17.71 -12.06
CA ILE A 250 -15.24 17.87 -10.89
C ILE A 250 -14.97 16.76 -9.88
N VAL A 251 -14.88 15.51 -10.34
CA VAL A 251 -14.60 14.36 -9.47
C VAL A 251 -13.23 14.50 -8.81
N VAL A 252 -12.16 14.77 -9.56
CA VAL A 252 -10.83 14.84 -8.94
C VAL A 252 -10.67 16.03 -8.00
N ILE A 253 -11.30 17.18 -8.26
CA ILE A 253 -11.32 18.31 -7.33
C ILE A 253 -12.10 17.95 -6.06
N LEU A 254 -13.29 17.37 -6.20
CA LEU A 254 -14.13 16.95 -5.08
C LEU A 254 -13.36 15.97 -4.17
N PHE A 255 -12.74 14.95 -4.76
CA PHE A 255 -11.98 13.96 -4.01
C PHE A 255 -10.65 14.50 -3.45
N THR A 256 -10.05 15.53 -4.05
CA THR A 256 -8.90 16.23 -3.44
C THR A 256 -9.26 16.74 -2.04
N VAL A 257 -10.51 17.17 -1.84
CA VAL A 257 -11.02 17.68 -0.55
C VAL A 257 -11.66 16.57 0.30
N LEU A 258 -12.38 15.62 -0.30
CA LEU A 258 -13.04 14.55 0.46
C LEU A 258 -12.07 13.60 1.16
N HIS A 259 -10.92 13.26 0.56
CA HIS A 259 -9.94 12.39 1.21
C HIS A 259 -9.45 12.93 2.57
N PRO A 260 -8.92 14.17 2.68
CA PRO A 260 -8.50 14.70 3.96
C PRO A 260 -9.68 14.93 4.92
N LEU A 261 -10.84 15.37 4.43
CA LEU A 261 -12.03 15.52 5.27
C LEU A 261 -12.52 14.17 5.83
N GLY A 262 -12.55 13.12 5.02
CA GLY A 262 -12.93 11.77 5.43
C GLY A 262 -11.98 11.21 6.48
N LEU A 263 -10.67 11.46 6.33
CA LEU A 263 -9.67 11.10 7.33
C LEU A 263 -9.92 11.83 8.65
N LEU A 264 -10.12 13.16 8.62
CA LEU A 264 -10.40 13.97 9.79
C LEU A 264 -11.70 13.54 10.49
N ALA A 265 -12.77 13.34 9.73
CA ALA A 265 -14.05 12.87 10.24
C ALA A 265 -13.92 11.50 10.92
N SER A 266 -13.20 10.55 10.30
CA SER A 266 -12.98 9.22 10.88
C SER A 266 -12.11 9.27 12.15
N MET A 267 -11.11 10.17 12.21
CA MET A 267 -10.30 10.39 13.42
C MET A 267 -11.12 11.00 14.56
N ILE A 268 -11.93 12.02 14.27
CA ILE A 268 -12.83 12.68 15.25
C ILE A 268 -13.84 11.66 15.78
N TYR A 269 -14.52 10.93 14.89
CA TYR A 269 -15.49 9.90 15.26
C TYR A 269 -14.88 8.85 16.20
N ASN A 270 -13.67 8.36 15.89
CA ASN A 270 -12.99 7.40 16.75
C ASN A 270 -12.66 7.96 18.14
N ARG A 271 -12.18 9.21 18.19
CA ARG A 271 -11.76 9.85 19.44
C ARG A 271 -12.93 10.07 20.40
N PHE A 272 -14.10 10.43 19.88
CA PHE A 272 -15.28 10.75 20.68
C PHE A 272 -16.20 9.55 20.94
N TYR A 273 -16.45 8.69 19.94
CA TYR A 273 -17.47 7.63 20.04
C TYR A 273 -16.91 6.24 20.34
N SER A 274 -15.66 5.93 19.96
CA SER A 274 -15.11 4.58 20.19
C SER A 274 -14.74 4.32 21.66
N LYS A 275 -14.34 5.37 22.40
CA LYS A 275 -14.05 5.26 23.85
C LYS A 275 -15.29 5.06 24.72
N GLN A 276 -16.51 5.32 24.22
CA GLN A 276 -17.74 5.13 24.98
C GLN A 276 -18.21 3.66 24.98
N HIS A 277 -17.82 2.86 23.98
CA HIS A 277 -18.28 1.46 23.83
C HIS A 277 -17.41 0.42 24.56
N GLY A 278 -16.27 0.82 25.15
CA GLY A 278 -15.36 -0.08 25.90
C GLY A 278 -15.49 -0.01 27.42
N ARG A 279 -16.49 0.71 27.95
CA ARG A 279 -16.62 0.98 29.39
C ARG A 279 -17.42 -0.06 30.17
N ILE A 280 -17.94 -1.09 29.51
CA ILE A 280 -18.60 -2.23 30.14
C ILE A 280 -17.75 -3.47 29.83
N ALA A 281 -16.53 -3.48 30.36
CA ALA A 281 -15.83 -4.73 30.59
C ALA A 281 -16.25 -5.20 32.00
N LEU A 282 -16.98 -6.30 32.07
CA LEU A 282 -17.11 -7.05 33.32
C LEU A 282 -15.69 -7.41 33.78
N PRO A 283 -15.35 -7.24 35.08
CA PRO A 283 -14.08 -7.71 35.59
C PRO A 283 -13.93 -9.20 35.24
N SER A 284 -12.75 -9.59 34.76
CA SER A 284 -12.45 -11.00 34.52
C SER A 284 -12.46 -11.72 35.87
N ASP A 285 -13.45 -12.59 36.09
CA ASP A 285 -13.48 -13.53 37.22
C ASP A 285 -12.45 -14.65 36.98
N GLU A 286 -11.17 -14.30 36.88
CA GLU A 286 -10.08 -15.26 36.84
C GLU A 286 -8.89 -14.64 37.59
N ASN A 287 -8.93 -14.71 38.92
CA ASN A 287 -7.77 -14.81 39.81
C ASN A 287 -8.22 -15.09 41.27
N GLU A 288 -8.89 -16.22 41.50
CA GLU A 288 -8.99 -16.84 42.84
C GLU A 288 -8.63 -18.33 42.78
N ASN A 289 -7.52 -18.66 42.10
CA ASN A 289 -6.95 -20.01 42.14
C ASN A 289 -5.42 -19.96 42.25
N THR A 290 -4.91 -19.25 43.25
CA THR A 290 -3.64 -19.57 43.93
C THR A 290 -3.43 -18.67 45.14
N GLN A 291 -3.98 -19.06 46.30
CA GLN A 291 -3.35 -18.85 47.61
C GLN A 291 -4.03 -19.74 48.65
N HIS A 292 -3.54 -20.97 48.74
CA HIS A 292 -3.52 -21.67 50.02
C HIS A 292 -2.62 -20.87 50.96
N GLU A 293 -3.19 -20.22 51.99
CA GLU A 293 -2.85 -20.40 53.41
C GLU A 293 -3.42 -19.27 54.27
N HIS A 294 -4.01 -19.68 55.41
CA HIS A 294 -4.41 -18.92 56.60
C HIS A 294 -5.72 -18.08 56.60
N GLY A 295 -6.76 -18.74 57.14
CA GLY A 295 -7.42 -18.29 58.36
C GLY A 295 -8.59 -17.29 58.24
N GLY A 296 -9.81 -17.76 58.50
CA GLY A 296 -10.93 -16.87 58.85
C GLY A 296 -12.30 -17.40 58.42
N GLU A 297 -13.06 -17.92 59.38
CA GLU A 297 -14.46 -18.32 59.25
C GLU A 297 -15.33 -17.19 58.65
N ARG A 298 -16.03 -17.47 57.53
CA ARG A 298 -17.32 -16.85 57.22
C ARG A 298 -18.25 -17.86 56.54
N ARG A 299 -19.21 -18.35 57.33
CA ARG A 299 -20.36 -19.16 56.90
C ARG A 299 -21.19 -18.39 55.85
N GLY A 300 -21.25 -18.93 54.64
CA GLY A 300 -22.31 -18.65 53.66
C GLY A 300 -23.55 -19.52 53.90
N PRO A 301 -24.69 -19.23 53.24
CA PRO A 301 -25.98 -19.83 53.55
C PRO A 301 -26.01 -21.31 53.14
N ARG A 302 -26.37 -22.17 54.10
CA ARG A 302 -26.42 -23.62 53.97
C ARG A 302 -27.65 -24.00 53.14
N GLU A 303 -27.44 -24.62 51.98
CA GLU A 303 -28.50 -25.36 51.28
C GLU A 303 -29.00 -26.47 52.21
N VAL A 304 -30.31 -26.52 52.39
CA VAL A 304 -30.98 -27.51 53.23
C VAL A 304 -31.03 -28.80 52.42
N ASP A 305 -30.25 -29.78 52.85
CA ASP A 305 -30.18 -31.11 52.26
C ASP A 305 -31.51 -31.85 52.53
N VAL A 306 -32.34 -31.99 51.50
CA VAL A 306 -33.72 -32.50 51.60
C VAL A 306 -33.73 -34.02 51.89
N GLU A 307 -32.60 -34.69 51.72
CA GLU A 307 -32.42 -36.13 51.90
C GLU A 307 -32.15 -36.56 53.35
N ALA A 308 -31.98 -35.60 54.27
CA ALA A 308 -31.81 -35.88 55.70
C ALA A 308 -33.13 -35.94 56.51
N LEU A 309 -34.31 -35.81 55.86
CA LEU A 309 -35.60 -35.77 56.55
C LEU A 309 -36.39 -37.10 56.52
N TRP A 310 -35.90 -38.14 55.84
CA TRP A 310 -36.61 -39.43 55.70
C TRP A 310 -35.70 -40.67 55.77
N GLY A 311 -34.85 -40.73 56.79
CA GLY A 311 -34.07 -41.92 57.15
C GLY A 311 -33.91 -42.06 58.65
#